data_AF-W7AWC2-F1
#
_entry.id   AF-W7AWC2-F1
#
_cell.length_a   1.000
_cell.length_b   1.000
_cell.length_c   1.000
_cell.angle_alpha   90.00
_cell.angle_beta   90.00
_cell.angle_gamma   90.00
#
_symmetry.space_group_name_H-M   'P 1'
#
loop_
_entity.id
_entity.type
_entity.pdbx_description
1 polymer ?
#
loop_
_entity_poly.entity_id
_entity_poly.type
_entity_poly.pdbx_seq_one_letter_code
_entity_poly.pdbx_strand_id
1 'polypeptide(L)'
;MHKYELKKNFCADLWELTKDLKALIYDEFDKDLKQDLIKYERGPENEEFHKKAKEYLKLFVNNSAMSFKGYFIKIGEDGTDMDLCKNKSLYFNINISKDEGFYEHDFKSLEPEVAELVTNLIRNP
;
A
#
# COMPACT_ATOMS: atom_id res chain seq x y z
N MET A 1 0.24 2.81 -13.26
CA MET A 1 0.69 3.52 -12.05
C MET A 1 -0.45 4.39 -11.56
N HIS A 2 -1.02 4.15 -10.37
CA HIS A 2 -2.03 5.06 -9.81
C HIS A 2 -1.36 6.37 -9.40
N LYS A 3 -1.86 7.49 -9.89
CA LYS A 3 -1.32 8.82 -9.58
C LYS A 3 -2.14 9.40 -8.43
N TYR A 4 -1.53 9.46 -7.24
CA TYR A 4 -2.09 10.21 -6.11
C TYR A 4 -1.59 11.65 -6.21
N GLU A 5 -2.53 12.59 -6.35
CA GLU A 5 -2.22 14.02 -6.26
C GLU A 5 -2.27 14.43 -4.80
N LEU A 6 -1.10 14.45 -4.15
CA LEU A 6 -0.99 15.04 -2.82
C LEU A 6 -1.28 16.54 -2.91
N LYS A 7 -2.33 16.96 -2.23
CA LYS A 7 -2.68 18.38 -2.09
C LYS A 7 -1.80 19.00 -1.00
N LYS A 8 -2.01 20.29 -0.72
CA LYS A 8 -1.31 20.99 0.37
C LYS A 8 -1.46 20.33 1.75
N ASN A 9 -2.43 19.42 1.94
CA ASN A 9 -2.70 18.73 3.19
C ASN A 9 -2.35 17.24 3.11
N PHE A 10 -1.07 16.95 2.92
CA PHE A 10 -0.55 15.59 2.80
C PHE A 10 -0.90 14.67 3.99
N CYS A 11 -1.11 15.20 5.19
CA CYS A 11 -1.59 14.41 6.33
C CYS A 11 -3.00 13.86 6.09
N ALA A 12 -3.91 14.67 5.54
CA ALA A 12 -5.25 14.21 5.20
C ALA A 12 -5.19 13.17 4.07
N ASP A 13 -4.34 13.40 3.07
CA ASP A 13 -4.18 12.48 1.95
C ASP A 13 -3.57 11.13 2.39
N LEU A 14 -2.57 11.13 3.29
CA LEU A 14 -2.02 9.90 3.89
C LEU A 14 -3.05 9.15 4.73
N TRP A 15 -3.90 9.89 5.45
CA TRP A 15 -4.99 9.29 6.21
C TRP A 15 -6.03 8.62 5.32
N GLU A 16 -6.38 9.27 4.19
CA GLU A 16 -7.28 8.71 3.19
C GLU A 16 -6.67 7.45 2.55
N LEU A 17 -5.40 7.51 2.13
CA LEU A 17 -4.68 6.34 1.63
C LEU A 17 -4.65 5.18 2.65
N THR A 18 -4.44 5.48 3.93
CA THR A 18 -4.47 4.47 5.01
C THR A 18 -5.82 3.77 5.09
N LYS A 19 -6.92 4.54 4.98
CA LYS A 19 -8.28 3.99 4.99
C LYS A 19 -8.57 3.16 3.75
N ASP A 20 -8.16 3.64 2.58
CA ASP A 20 -8.35 2.93 1.32
C ASP A 20 -7.62 1.59 1.33
N LEU A 21 -6.34 1.57 1.75
CA LEU A 21 -5.57 0.34 1.87
C LEU A 21 -6.21 -0.64 2.88
N LYS A 22 -6.70 -0.13 4.02
CA LYS A 22 -7.40 -0.96 5.00
C LYS A 22 -8.65 -1.59 4.40
N ALA A 23 -9.47 -0.81 3.69
CA ALA A 23 -10.70 -1.31 3.07
C ALA A 23 -10.40 -2.38 2.01
N LEU A 24 -9.45 -2.09 1.11
CA LEU A 24 -9.02 -3.02 0.05
C LEU A 24 -8.46 -4.34 0.59
N ILE A 25 -7.79 -4.31 1.75
CA ILE A 25 -7.19 -5.51 2.33
C ILE A 25 -8.17 -6.26 3.22
N TYR A 26 -8.81 -5.62 4.19
CA TYR A 26 -9.58 -6.31 5.22
C TYR A 26 -11.07 -6.40 4.90
N ASP A 27 -11.68 -5.30 4.44
CA ASP A 27 -13.12 -5.26 4.16
C ASP A 27 -13.45 -6.05 2.88
N GLU A 28 -12.63 -5.91 1.84
CA GLU A 28 -12.79 -6.67 0.59
C GLU A 28 -12.43 -8.15 0.78
N PHE A 29 -11.42 -8.49 1.59
CA PHE A 29 -11.06 -9.89 1.85
C PHE A 29 -12.23 -10.68 2.44
N ASP A 30 -12.92 -10.16 3.46
CA ASP A 30 -14.06 -10.85 4.08
C ASP A 30 -15.22 -11.05 3.06
N LYS A 31 -15.37 -10.14 2.09
CA LYS A 31 -16.34 -10.24 1.00
C LYS A 31 -15.92 -11.29 -0.03
N ASP A 32 -14.69 -11.23 -0.50
CA ASP A 32 -14.15 -12.13 -1.53
C ASP A 32 -14.04 -13.57 -1.03
N LEU A 33 -13.69 -13.76 0.25
CA LEU A 33 -13.68 -15.06 0.90
C LEU A 33 -15.08 -15.68 0.98
N LYS A 34 -16.13 -14.87 1.25
CA LYS A 34 -17.53 -15.35 1.28
C LYS A 34 -18.07 -15.68 -0.11
N GLN A 35 -17.55 -15.02 -1.15
CA GLN A 35 -17.94 -15.24 -2.53
C GLN A 35 -17.11 -16.35 -3.21
N ASP A 36 -16.25 -17.05 -2.46
CA ASP A 36 -15.35 -18.08 -2.97
C ASP A 36 -14.45 -17.60 -4.13
N LEU A 37 -14.13 -16.30 -4.14
CA LEU A 37 -13.24 -15.69 -5.13
C LEU A 37 -11.76 -15.98 -4.82
N ILE A 38 -11.44 -16.22 -3.56
CA ILE A 38 -10.11 -16.64 -3.12
C ILE A 38 -9.95 -18.14 -3.38
N LYS A 39 -9.25 -18.47 -4.47
CA LYS A 39 -8.95 -19.85 -4.88
C LYS A 39 -7.59 -20.27 -4.35
N TYR A 40 -7.52 -21.47 -3.78
CA TYR A 40 -6.27 -22.14 -3.45
C TYR A 40 -5.87 -23.06 -4.61
N GLU A 41 -4.57 -23.28 -4.82
CA GLU A 41 -4.10 -24.32 -5.75
C GLU A 41 -4.76 -25.66 -5.37
N ARG A 42 -5.47 -26.27 -6.33
CA ARG A 42 -6.24 -27.54 -6.25
C ARG A 42 -6.22 -28.17 -4.84
N GLY A 43 -7.16 -27.77 -4.00
CA GLY A 43 -7.37 -28.42 -2.71
C GLY A 43 -7.80 -29.88 -2.87
N PRO A 44 -7.58 -30.75 -1.86
CA PRO A 44 -8.09 -32.12 -1.87
C PRO A 44 -9.62 -32.12 -1.97
N GLU A 45 -10.21 -33.16 -2.54
CA GLU A 45 -11.66 -33.32 -2.77
C GLU A 45 -12.54 -33.25 -1.50
N ASN A 46 -11.93 -33.14 -0.31
CA ASN A 46 -12.61 -33.17 0.98
C ASN A 46 -13.07 -31.76 1.41
N GLU A 47 -14.38 -31.55 1.36
CA GLU A 47 -15.09 -30.32 1.74
C GLU A 47 -14.80 -29.87 3.19
N GLU A 48 -14.58 -30.79 4.12
CA GLU A 48 -14.29 -30.48 5.52
C GLU A 48 -12.95 -29.74 5.67
N PHE A 49 -11.92 -30.18 4.94
CA PHE A 49 -10.62 -29.52 4.96
C PHE A 49 -10.68 -28.14 4.31
N HIS A 50 -11.47 -27.98 3.24
CA HIS A 50 -11.66 -26.68 2.60
C HIS A 50 -12.32 -25.68 3.54
N LYS A 51 -13.35 -26.12 4.28
CA LYS A 51 -14.02 -25.27 5.29
C LYS A 51 -13.05 -24.85 6.39
N LYS A 52 -12.27 -25.79 6.95
CA LYS A 52 -11.25 -25.50 7.97
C LYS A 52 -10.17 -24.54 7.44
N ALA A 53 -9.71 -24.73 6.20
CA ALA A 53 -8.72 -23.85 5.60
C ALA A 53 -9.22 -22.40 5.44
N LYS A 54 -10.48 -22.22 5.00
CA LYS A 54 -11.12 -20.89 4.94
C LYS A 54 -11.24 -20.24 6.32
N GLU A 55 -11.66 -21.00 7.34
CA GLU A 55 -11.77 -20.51 8.72
C GLU A 55 -10.41 -20.06 9.26
N TYR A 56 -9.36 -20.85 9.04
CA TYR A 56 -8.00 -20.47 9.43
C TYR A 56 -7.49 -19.27 8.67
N LEU A 57 -7.66 -19.21 7.35
CA LEU A 57 -7.22 -18.05 6.58
C LEU A 57 -7.93 -16.77 7.05
N LYS A 58 -9.25 -16.85 7.28
CA LYS A 58 -10.02 -15.73 7.82
C LYS A 58 -9.47 -15.27 9.15
N LEU A 59 -9.15 -16.21 10.05
CA LEU A 59 -8.58 -15.90 11.35
C LEU A 59 -7.20 -15.25 11.20
N PHE A 60 -6.33 -15.79 10.35
CA PHE A 60 -4.98 -15.24 10.15
C PHE A 60 -5.01 -13.83 9.58
N VAL A 61 -5.75 -13.60 8.48
CA VAL A 61 -5.81 -12.28 7.85
C VAL A 61 -6.38 -11.27 8.84
N ASN A 62 -7.51 -11.56 9.48
CA ASN A 62 -8.16 -10.62 10.40
C ASN A 62 -7.39 -10.34 11.70
N ASN A 63 -6.42 -11.18 12.07
CA ASN A 63 -5.53 -10.95 13.22
C ASN A 63 -4.13 -10.50 12.78
N SER A 64 -3.89 -10.29 11.49
CA SER A 64 -2.62 -9.77 10.99
C SER A 64 -2.60 -8.24 11.03
N ALA A 65 -1.41 -7.68 11.15
CA ALA A 65 -1.12 -6.29 10.84
C ALA A 65 -0.18 -6.24 9.64
N MET A 66 -0.39 -5.28 8.73
CA MET A 66 0.44 -5.06 7.56
C MET A 66 1.11 -3.69 7.62
N SER A 67 2.37 -3.64 7.19
CA SER A 67 3.17 -2.40 7.13
C SER A 67 3.53 -2.08 5.68
N PHE A 68 3.22 -0.87 5.24
CA PHE A 68 3.53 -0.34 3.92
C PHE A 68 4.49 0.82 4.08
N LYS A 69 5.67 0.70 3.48
CA LYS A 69 6.64 1.79 3.40
C LYS A 69 6.65 2.35 1.99
N GLY A 70 6.63 3.66 1.87
CA GLY A 70 6.65 4.33 0.58
C GLY A 70 7.16 5.75 0.69
N TYR A 71 7.20 6.41 -0.46
CA TYR A 71 7.57 7.81 -0.56
C TYR A 71 6.81 8.48 -1.70
N PHE A 72 6.57 9.78 -1.56
CA PHE A 72 6.07 10.64 -2.63
C PHE A 72 7.17 11.58 -3.09
N ILE A 73 7.37 11.59 -4.40
CA ILE A 73 8.35 12.43 -5.06
C ILE A 73 7.63 13.66 -5.59
N LYS A 74 8.13 14.83 -5.20
CA LYS A 74 7.66 16.09 -5.77
C LYS A 74 8.35 16.31 -7.11
N ILE A 75 7.55 16.39 -8.17
CA ILE A 75 7.97 16.79 -9.52
C ILE A 75 7.41 18.19 -9.82
N GLY A 76 8.16 19.01 -10.57
CA GLY A 76 7.65 20.28 -11.09
C GLY A 76 6.39 20.07 -11.96
N GLU A 77 5.51 21.08 -12.03
CA GLU A 77 4.26 21.00 -12.82
C GLU A 77 4.53 20.73 -14.32
N ASP A 78 5.64 21.23 -14.84
CA ASP A 78 6.10 21.00 -16.22
C ASP A 78 6.83 19.66 -16.40
N GLY A 79 7.06 18.92 -15.30
CA GLY A 79 7.83 17.68 -15.28
C GLY A 79 9.33 17.85 -15.55
N THR A 80 9.84 19.08 -15.68
CA THR A 80 11.24 19.35 -16.04
C THR A 80 12.13 19.61 -14.84
N ASP A 81 11.60 20.20 -13.76
CA ASP A 81 12.33 20.36 -12.52
C ASP A 81 12.09 19.16 -11.59
N MET A 82 13.03 18.22 -11.67
CA MET A 82 13.11 17.03 -10.82
C MET A 82 14.39 17.08 -10.00
N ASP A 83 14.67 18.18 -9.31
CA ASP A 83 15.77 18.17 -8.35
C ASP A 83 15.40 17.34 -7.11
N LEU A 84 15.43 16.02 -7.30
CA LEU A 84 15.16 14.93 -6.38
C LEU A 84 16.00 15.02 -5.10
N CYS A 85 17.14 15.72 -5.19
CA CYS A 85 18.08 15.93 -4.10
C CYS A 85 17.88 17.26 -3.37
N LYS A 86 17.40 18.32 -4.05
CA LYS A 86 17.13 19.62 -3.41
C LYS A 86 15.80 19.65 -2.67
N ASN A 87 14.76 18.99 -3.17
CA ASN A 87 13.46 18.96 -2.52
C ASN A 87 13.33 17.74 -1.59
N LYS A 88 12.87 17.97 -0.36
CA LYS A 88 12.53 16.87 0.55
C LYS A 88 11.33 16.11 -0.01
N SER A 89 11.48 14.80 -0.16
CA SER A 89 10.41 13.87 -0.46
C SER A 89 9.67 13.47 0.81
N LEU A 90 8.38 13.16 0.68
CA LEU A 90 7.56 12.71 1.79
C LEU A 90 7.66 11.19 1.88
N TYR A 91 8.43 10.71 2.84
CA TYR A 91 8.47 9.29 3.19
C TYR A 91 7.33 8.99 4.15
N PHE A 92 6.73 7.81 4.04
CA PHE A 92 5.68 7.37 4.93
C PHE A 92 5.81 5.89 5.28
N ASN A 93 5.31 5.56 6.47
CA ASN A 93 5.08 4.19 6.92
C ASN A 93 3.63 4.09 7.38
N ILE A 94 2.85 3.23 6.74
CA ILE A 94 1.46 2.96 7.07
C ILE A 94 1.39 1.58 7.72
N ASN A 95 0.79 1.51 8.91
CA ASN A 95 0.47 0.25 9.57
C ASN A 95 -1.05 0.13 9.62
N ILE A 96 -1.56 -1.00 9.13
CA ILE A 96 -3.00 -1.30 9.15
C ILE A 96 -3.25 -2.65 9.81
N SER A 97 -4.35 -2.74 10.53
CA SER A 97 -4.97 -3.96 10.99
C SER A 97 -6.45 -3.93 10.66
N LYS A 98 -7.19 -4.98 11.04
CA LYS A 98 -8.65 -4.99 10.89
C LYS A 98 -9.32 -3.83 11.63
N ASP A 99 -8.81 -3.47 12.80
CA ASP A 99 -9.49 -2.53 13.69
C ASP A 99 -8.97 -1.10 13.50
N GLU A 100 -7.66 -0.96 13.30
CA GLU A 100 -6.99 0.33 13.28
C GLU A 100 -6.13 0.53 12.04
N GLY A 101 -5.87 1.81 11.75
CA GLY A 101 -4.90 2.22 10.75
C GLY A 101 -4.17 3.42 11.30
N PHE A 102 -2.86 3.46 11.10
CA PHE A 102 -1.99 4.53 11.55
C PHE A 102 -0.88 4.77 10.54
N TYR A 103 -0.43 6.02 10.43
CA TYR A 103 0.68 6.37 9.57
C TYR A 103 1.65 7.30 10.27
N GLU A 104 2.93 7.12 9.94
CA GLU A 104 4.00 8.04 10.24
C GLU A 104 4.56 8.59 8.94
N HIS A 105 5.09 9.81 8.99
CA HIS A 105 5.71 10.42 7.83
C HIS A 105 6.89 11.29 8.23
N ASP A 106 7.82 11.45 7.30
CA ASP A 106 8.97 12.34 7.46
C ASP A 106 9.39 12.93 6.11
N PHE A 107 9.96 14.13 6.15
CA PHE A 107 10.47 14.83 4.98
C PHE A 107 11.98 14.68 4.90
N LYS A 108 12.46 13.88 3.94
CA LYS A 108 13.88 13.57 3.74
C LYS A 108 14.26 13.75 2.28
N SER A 109 15.52 14.08 2.01
CA SER A 109 16.07 13.95 0.65
C SER A 109 15.99 12.49 0.23
N LEU A 110 15.78 12.24 -1.06
CA LEU A 110 15.78 10.87 -1.57
C LEU A 110 17.15 10.23 -1.32
N GLU A 111 17.13 8.95 -0.93
CA GLU A 111 18.35 8.16 -0.91
C GLU A 111 18.94 8.09 -2.33
N PRO A 112 20.27 8.20 -2.51
CA PRO A 112 20.87 8.27 -3.84
C PRO A 112 20.48 7.13 -4.78
N GLU A 113 20.39 5.91 -4.26
CA GLU A 113 19.97 4.72 -5.02
C GLU A 113 18.52 4.83 -5.51
N VAL A 114 17.64 5.37 -4.66
CA VAL A 114 16.23 5.61 -5.00
C VAL A 114 16.13 6.73 -6.04
N ALA A 115 16.90 7.81 -5.88
CA ALA A 115 16.94 8.91 -6.84
C ALA A 115 17.43 8.45 -8.22
N GLU A 116 18.44 7.56 -8.27
CA GLU A 116 18.94 6.96 -9.51
C GLU A 116 17.88 6.08 -10.18
N LEU A 117 17.22 5.20 -9.41
CA LEU A 117 16.15 4.35 -9.91
C LEU A 117 15.01 5.17 -10.53
N VAL A 118 14.56 6.21 -9.84
CA VAL A 118 13.50 7.12 -10.31
C VAL A 118 13.95 7.82 -11.59
N THR A 119 15.19 8.32 -11.63
CA THR A 119 15.75 8.98 -12.81
C THR A 119 15.78 8.05 -14.02
N ASN A 120 16.14 6.77 -13.81
CA ASN A 120 16.19 5.76 -14.87
C ASN A 120 14.80 5.36 -15.38
N LEU A 121 13.82 5.20 -14.49
CA LEU A 121 12.42 4.93 -14.84
C LEU A 121 11.81 6.05 -15.69
N ILE A 122 12.17 7.30 -15.41
CA ILE A 122 11.62 8.46 -16.11
C ILE A 122 12.31 8.68 -17.47
N ARG A 123 13.62 8.39 -17.57
CA ARG A 123 14.37 8.51 -18.84
C ARG A 123 14.00 7.43 -19.86
N ASN A 124 13.52 6.27 -19.41
CA ASN A 124 13.05 5.15 -20.24
C ASN A 124 11.57 4.83 -19.91
N PRO A 125 10.61 5.68 -20.32
CA PRO A 125 9.21 5.54 -19.96
C PRO A 125 8.53 4.28 -20.51
#